data_AF-A0A7J4SWD6-F1
#
_entry.id   AF-A0A7J4SWD6-F1
#
_cell.length_a   1.000
_cell.length_b   1.000
_cell.length_c   1.000
_cell.angle_alpha   90.00
_cell.angle_beta   90.00
_cell.angle_gamma   90.00
#
_symmetry.space_group_name_H-M   'P 1'
#
loop_
_entity.id
_entity.type
_entity.pdbx_description
1 polymer ?
#
loop_
_entity_poly.entity_id
_entity_poly.type
_entity_poly.pdbx_seq_one_letter_code
_entity_poly.pdbx_strand_id
1 'polypeptide(L)'
;MAGEPPKQIKLYKDAFNETGSITLLKKEVVFRLDGNVIRCPLDYVKVIEKTGELPMSRYNVRFETYDVFGSKYEFEAIMSDVNYALLKSLLKG
;
A
#
# COMPACT_ATOMS: atom_id res chain seq x y z
N MET A 1 15.66 20.16 -11.71
CA MET A 1 14.80 19.84 -10.56
C MET A 1 14.63 18.32 -10.51
N ALA A 2 15.44 17.63 -9.71
CA ALA A 2 15.28 16.20 -9.51
C ALA A 2 14.05 16.00 -8.60
N GLY A 3 12.96 15.45 -9.13
CA GLY A 3 11.82 15.07 -8.31
C GLY A 3 12.26 14.05 -7.27
N GLU A 4 11.68 14.10 -6.07
CA GLU A 4 11.97 13.10 -5.03
C GLU A 4 11.81 11.68 -5.62
N PRO A 5 12.73 10.75 -5.28
CA PRO A 5 12.64 9.40 -5.79
C PRO A 5 11.32 8.77 -5.34
N PRO A 6 10.66 8.00 -6.22
CA PRO A 6 9.41 7.32 -5.88
C PRO A 6 9.64 6.43 -4.65
N LYS A 7 8.84 6.64 -3.60
CA LYS A 7 8.93 5.83 -2.38
C LYS A 7 8.27 4.48 -2.63
N GLN A 8 9.05 3.42 -2.51
CA GLN A 8 8.56 2.04 -2.63
C GLN A 8 8.44 1.40 -1.24
N ILE A 9 7.25 0.91 -0.93
CA ILE A 9 6.93 0.17 0.29
C ILE A 9 6.77 -1.30 -0.10
N LYS A 10 7.54 -2.19 0.53
CA LYS A 10 7.39 -3.63 0.33
C LYS A 10 6.18 -4.18 1.08
N LEU A 11 5.48 -5.11 0.43
CA LEU A 11 4.34 -5.83 0.97
C LEU A 11 4.69 -7.31 1.10
N TYR A 12 4.23 -7.92 2.17
CA TYR A 12 4.54 -9.31 2.49
C TYR A 12 3.26 -10.13 2.62
N LYS A 13 3.31 -11.40 2.18
CA LYS A 13 2.21 -12.36 2.42
C LYS A 13 2.32 -13.03 3.80
N ASP A 14 3.53 -13.07 4.35
CA ASP A 14 3.82 -13.60 5.68
C ASP A 14 5.03 -12.87 6.29
N ALA A 15 5.59 -13.37 7.40
CA ALA A 15 6.72 -12.73 8.06
C ALA A 15 8.01 -12.65 7.21
N PHE A 16 8.15 -13.49 6.18
CA PHE A 16 9.41 -13.66 5.44
C PHE A 16 9.28 -13.45 3.93
N ASN A 17 8.10 -13.70 3.36
CA ASN A 17 7.90 -13.71 1.92
C ASN A 17 7.25 -12.42 1.42
N GLU A 18 7.95 -11.73 0.52
CA GLU A 18 7.45 -10.59 -0.24
C GLU A 18 6.39 -11.06 -1.25
N THR A 19 5.24 -10.40 -1.26
CA THR A 19 4.15 -10.62 -2.23
C THR A 19 4.06 -9.49 -3.25
N GLY A 20 4.64 -8.34 -2.92
CA GLY A 20 4.41 -7.15 -3.70
C GLY A 20 5.06 -5.88 -3.18
N SER A 21 4.66 -4.77 -3.79
CA SER A 21 5.09 -3.44 -3.38
C SER A 21 4.05 -2.37 -3.72
N ILE A 22 4.03 -1.33 -2.91
CA ILE A 22 3.32 -0.08 -3.17
C ILE A 22 4.36 0.94 -3.63
N THR A 23 4.17 1.52 -4.81
CA THR A 23 4.96 2.67 -5.25
C THR A 23 4.11 3.93 -5.13
N LEU A 24 4.56 4.86 -4.31
CA LEU A 24 3.90 6.15 -4.11
C LEU A 24 4.49 7.18 -5.08
N LEU A 25 3.62 7.76 -5.90
CA LEU A 25 3.92 8.86 -6.82
C LEU A 25 3.19 10.12 -6.33
N LYS A 26 3.44 11.28 -6.97
CA LYS A 26 2.88 12.57 -6.54
C LYS A 26 1.35 12.63 -6.43
N LYS A 27 0.61 11.89 -7.27
CA LYS A 27 -0.87 11.89 -7.32
C LYS A 27 -1.46 10.50 -7.51
N GLU A 28 -0.62 9.48 -7.53
CA GLU A 28 -1.00 8.14 -7.90
C GLU A 28 -0.29 7.16 -6.99
N VAL A 29 -0.90 5.99 -6.85
CA VAL A 29 -0.27 4.85 -6.24
C VAL A 29 -0.29 3.69 -7.23
N VAL A 30 0.76 2.88 -7.17
CA VAL A 30 0.85 1.64 -7.93
C VAL A 30 1.04 0.49 -6.95
N PHE A 31 0.05 -0.39 -6.88
CA PHE A 31 0.15 -1.67 -6.19
C PHE A 31 0.62 -2.73 -7.16
N ARG A 32 1.71 -3.42 -6.82
CA ARG A 32 2.11 -4.68 -7.45
C ARG A 32 1.89 -5.79 -6.44
N LEU A 33 1.06 -6.77 -6.77
CA LEU A 33 0.69 -7.88 -5.88
C LEU A 33 0.58 -9.15 -6.70
N ASP A 34 1.39 -10.17 -6.39
CA ASP A 34 1.34 -11.49 -7.02
C ASP A 34 1.27 -11.45 -8.57
N GLY A 35 2.02 -10.54 -9.19
CA GLY A 35 2.06 -10.34 -10.65
C GLY A 35 1.00 -9.40 -11.22
N ASN A 36 -0.02 -9.03 -10.44
CA ASN A 36 -0.99 -8.01 -10.83
C ASN A 36 -0.47 -6.61 -10.55
N VAL A 37 -0.84 -5.66 -11.40
CA VAL A 37 -0.53 -4.23 -11.23
C VAL A 37 -1.81 -3.44 -11.22
N ILE A 38 -2.09 -2.79 -10.09
CA ILE A 38 -3.23 -1.89 -9.91
C ILE A 38 -2.68 -0.48 -9.80
N ARG A 39 -3.08 0.40 -10.71
CA ARG A 39 -2.72 1.82 -10.69
C ARG A 39 -3.99 2.62 -10.44
N CYS A 40 -3.95 3.47 -9.43
CA CYS A 40 -5.09 4.30 -9.05
C CYS A 40 -4.63 5.67 -8.52
N PRO A 41 -5.51 6.68 -8.58
CA PRO A 41 -5.28 7.95 -7.90
C PRO A 41 -5.03 7.73 -6.40
N LEU A 42 -4.12 8.51 -5.82
CA LEU A 42 -3.81 8.40 -4.39
C LEU A 42 -5.07 8.61 -3.52
N ASP A 43 -5.92 9.56 -3.93
CA ASP A 43 -7.18 9.92 -3.27
C ASP A 43 -8.21 8.77 -3.26
N TYR A 44 -8.03 7.77 -4.13
CA TYR A 44 -8.94 6.62 -4.24
C TYR A 44 -8.49 5.45 -3.35
N VAL A 45 -7.40 5.60 -2.62
CA VAL A 45 -6.88 4.59 -1.70
C VAL A 45 -7.50 4.79 -0.33
N LYS A 46 -8.27 3.82 0.12
CA LYS A 46 -8.77 3.72 1.49
C LYS A 46 -7.99 2.62 2.21
N VAL A 47 -7.23 3.03 3.22
CA VAL A 47 -6.56 2.10 4.13
C VAL A 47 -7.48 1.88 5.31
N ILE A 48 -7.96 0.65 5.45
CA ILE A 48 -9.09 0.38 6.34
C ILE A 48 -8.57 0.09 7.75
N GLU A 49 -7.90 -1.05 7.97
CA GLU A 49 -7.66 -1.52 9.32
C GLU A 49 -6.34 -2.30 9.45
N LYS A 50 -5.72 -2.16 10.64
CA LYS A 50 -4.72 -3.11 11.13
C LYS A 50 -5.49 -4.31 11.71
N THR A 51 -5.45 -5.46 11.05
CA THR A 51 -6.25 -6.63 11.46
C THR A 51 -5.53 -7.57 12.43
N GLY A 52 -4.24 -7.33 12.70
CA GLY A 52 -3.48 -8.08 13.70
C GLY A 52 -2.04 -7.60 13.82
N GLU A 53 -1.47 -7.71 15.03
CA GLU A 53 -0.06 -7.45 15.28
C GLU A 53 0.77 -8.71 15.04
N LEU A 54 1.81 -8.58 14.24
CA LEU A 54 2.77 -9.63 13.93
C LEU A 54 4.13 -9.29 14.56
N PRO A 55 5.00 -10.29 14.77
CA PRO A 55 6.38 -10.05 15.19
C PRO A 55 7.08 -9.02 14.30
N MET A 56 8.09 -8.34 14.87
CA MET A 56 8.90 -7.33 14.16
C MET A 56 8.12 -6.07 13.76
N SER A 57 7.13 -5.66 14.57
CA SER A 57 6.34 -4.44 14.35
C SER A 57 5.68 -4.40 12.97
N ARG A 58 5.12 -5.54 12.56
CA ARG A 58 4.37 -5.67 11.31
C ARG A 58 2.90 -5.86 11.62
N TYR A 59 2.06 -5.46 10.67
CA TYR A 59 0.62 -5.59 10.77
C TYR A 59 0.07 -6.11 9.47
N ASN A 60 -0.97 -6.95 9.56
CA ASN A 60 -1.81 -7.20 8.40
C ASN A 60 -2.69 -5.97 8.17
N VAL A 61 -2.72 -5.48 6.94
CA VAL A 61 -3.40 -4.25 6.56
C VAL A 61 -4.33 -4.54 5.39
N ARG A 62 -5.60 -4.18 5.57
CA ARG A 62 -6.59 -4.26 4.50
C ARG A 62 -6.62 -2.96 3.70
N PHE A 63 -6.45 -3.11 2.40
CA PHE A 63 -6.51 -2.04 1.42
C PHE A 63 -7.81 -2.16 0.64
N GLU A 64 -8.47 -1.02 0.46
CA GLU A 64 -9.55 -0.85 -0.49
C GLU A 64 -9.15 0.27 -1.45
N THR A 65 -9.26 0.04 -2.74
CA THR A 65 -9.03 1.09 -3.72
C THR A 65 -9.95 0.96 -4.91
N TYR A 66 -10.09 2.05 -5.65
CA TYR A 66 -10.88 2.13 -6.87
C TYR A 66 -9.95 2.48 -8.03
N ASP A 67 -10.12 1.80 -9.16
CA ASP A 67 -9.48 2.28 -10.39
C ASP A 67 -10.23 3.48 -10.98
N VAL A 68 -9.68 4.04 -12.07
CA VAL A 68 -10.29 5.17 -12.78
C VAL A 68 -11.62 4.84 -13.46
N PHE A 69 -11.96 3.55 -13.59
CA PHE A 69 -13.24 3.08 -14.12
C PHE A 69 -14.26 2.80 -13.01
N GLY A 70 -13.88 2.98 -11.74
CA GLY A 70 -14.72 2.72 -10.57
C GLY A 70 -14.74 1.27 -10.11
N SER A 71 -13.89 0.40 -10.67
CA SER A 71 -13.77 -0.99 -10.21
C SER A 71 -13.12 -1.01 -8.84
N LYS A 72 -13.75 -1.72 -7.91
CA LYS A 72 -13.27 -1.88 -6.54
C LYS A 72 -12.24 -3.01 -6.46
N TYR A 73 -11.11 -2.73 -5.82
CA TYR A 73 -10.09 -3.72 -5.48
C TYR A 73 -9.93 -3.75 -3.97
N GLU A 74 -10.01 -4.95 -3.40
CA GLU A 74 -9.75 -5.18 -2.00
C GLU A 74 -8.68 -6.27 -1.87
N PHE A 75 -7.67 -6.02 -1.04
CA PHE A 75 -6.64 -7.00 -0.76
C PHE A 75 -6.05 -6.76 0.63
N GLU A 76 -5.43 -7.81 1.16
CA GLU A 76 -4.71 -7.77 2.44
C GLU A 76 -3.22 -7.97 2.19
N ALA A 77 -2.40 -7.23 2.93
CA ALA A 77 -0.97 -7.39 2.90
C ALA A 77 -0.33 -7.02 4.23
N ILE A 78 0.78 -7.68 4.54
CA ILE A 78 1.58 -7.37 5.73
C ILE A 78 2.53 -6.22 5.41
N MET A 79 2.56 -5.22 6.30
CA MET A 79 3.49 -4.11 6.23
C MET A 79 4.03 -3.72 7.61
N SER A 80 5.17 -3.03 7.66
CA SER A 80 5.71 -2.50 8.92
C SER A 80 4.93 -1.30 9.44
N ASP A 81 5.00 -1.07 10.75
CA ASP A 81 4.36 0.07 11.41
C ASP A 81 4.78 1.41 10.80
N VAL A 82 6.08 1.57 10.57
CA VAL A 82 6.68 2.78 10.00
C VAL A 82 6.09 3.05 8.61
N ASN A 83 5.95 2.00 7.79
CA ASN A 83 5.38 2.14 6.44
C ASN A 83 3.87 2.41 6.50
N TYR A 84 3.15 1.81 7.44
CA TYR A 84 1.74 2.09 7.66
C TYR A 84 1.51 3.55 8.08
N ALA A 85 2.28 4.04 9.06
CA ALA A 85 2.19 5.43 9.54
C ALA A 85 2.51 6.42 8.42
N LEU A 86 3.56 6.15 7.62
CA LEU A 86 3.90 6.94 6.44
C LEU A 86 2.74 6.97 5.44
N LEU A 87 2.19 5.81 5.07
CA LEU A 87 1.09 5.71 4.14
C LEU A 87 -0.14 6.49 4.63
N LYS A 88 -0.49 6.38 5.92
CA LYS A 88 -1.58 7.13 6.53
C LYS A 88 -1.35 8.65 6.51
N SER A 89 -0.12 9.10 6.70
CA SER A 89 0.21 10.52 6.63
C SER A 89 0.05 11.08 5.23
N LEU A 90 0.41 10.30 4.20
CA LEU A 90 0.30 10.70 2.80
C LEU A 90 -1.15 10.70 2.28
N LEU A 91 -2.00 9.81 2.80
CA LEU A 91 -3.43 9.75 2.43
C LEU A 91 -4.30 10.79 3.16
N LYS A 92 -3.79 11.41 4.23
CA LYS A 92 -4.45 12.51 4.95
C LYS A 92 -4.01 13.89 4.46
N GLY A 93 -3.00 13.94 3.58
CA GLY A 93 -2.43 15.17 3.02
C GLY A 93 -3.30 15.77 1.93
#